data_AF-A0A1U7CU59-F1
#
_entry.id   AF-A0A1U7CU59-F1
#
_cell.length_a   1.000
_cell.length_b   1.000
_cell.length_c   1.000
_cell.angle_alpha   90.00
_cell.angle_beta   90.00
_cell.angle_gamma   90.00
#
_symmetry.space_group_name_H-M   'P 1'
#
loop_
_entity.id
_entity.type
_entity.pdbx_description
1 polymer ?
#
loop_
_entity_poly.entity_id
_entity_poly.type
_entity_poly.pdbx_seq_one_letter_code
_entity_poly.pdbx_strand_id
1 'polypeptide(L)'
;MKPVFVSSRNGQRHIHWAKLFVYAVGLMLAAAAVAEGLAYLFKGAFSVGALVLAETLVILLLARIVIRTVAYQPVDFEQAESP
;
A
#
# COMPACT_ATOMS: atom_id res chain seq x y z
N MET A 1 -0.75 -12.58 -9.13
CA MET A 1 0.25 -11.51 -9.42
C MET A 1 1.15 -11.33 -8.22
N LYS A 2 2.46 -11.21 -8.42
CA LYS A 2 3.45 -11.00 -7.35
C LYS A 2 3.29 -9.60 -6.73
N PRO A 3 3.20 -9.46 -5.39
CA PRO A 3 3.09 -8.15 -4.76
C PRO A 3 4.37 -7.33 -4.99
N VAL A 4 4.20 -6.03 -5.23
CA VAL A 4 5.28 -5.08 -5.57
C VAL A 4 6.38 -5.05 -4.51
N PHE A 5 6.03 -5.24 -3.24
CA PHE A 5 6.98 -5.14 -2.11
C PHE A 5 7.62 -6.47 -1.74
N VAL A 6 7.32 -7.56 -2.47
CA VAL A 6 7.89 -8.88 -2.23
C VAL A 6 8.87 -9.24 -3.33
N SER A 7 10.08 -9.65 -2.95
CA SER A 7 11.02 -10.33 -3.83
C SER A 7 11.24 -11.77 -3.37
N SER A 8 11.60 -12.65 -4.31
CA SER A 8 12.18 -13.95 -3.99
C SER A 8 13.68 -13.84 -4.21
N ARG A 9 14.48 -14.18 -3.20
CA ARG A 9 15.94 -14.26 -3.30
C ARG A 9 16.34 -15.62 -2.73
N ASN A 10 16.96 -16.46 -3.55
CA ASN A 10 17.36 -17.84 -3.20
C ASN A 10 16.19 -18.70 -2.68
N GLY A 11 15.02 -18.66 -3.33
CA GLY A 11 13.82 -19.40 -2.89
C GLY A 11 13.12 -18.81 -1.67
N GLN A 12 13.77 -17.89 -0.94
CA GLN A 12 13.19 -17.29 0.26
C GLN A 12 12.42 -15.99 -0.05
N ARG A 13 11.26 -15.87 0.58
CA ARG A 13 10.40 -14.68 0.52
C ARG A 13 11.04 -13.55 1.32
N HIS A 14 11.35 -12.44 0.64
CA HIS A 14 11.84 -11.22 1.28
C HIS A 14 10.84 -10.07 1.08
N ILE A 15 10.34 -9.52 2.19
CA ILE A 15 9.40 -8.39 2.19
C ILE A 15 10.20 -7.09 2.43
N HIS A 16 10.05 -6.12 1.53
CA HIS A 16 10.70 -4.83 1.64
C HIS A 16 9.88 -3.86 2.51
N TRP A 17 9.90 -4.06 3.83
CA TRP A 17 9.15 -3.23 4.78
C TRP A 17 9.48 -1.74 4.69
N ALA A 18 10.75 -1.38 4.52
CA ALA A 18 11.16 0.02 4.37
C ALA A 18 10.54 0.68 3.12
N LYS A 19 10.52 -0.02 1.97
CA LYS A 19 9.91 0.50 0.73
C LYS A 19 8.39 0.63 0.87
N LEU A 20 7.75 -0.35 1.52
CA LEU A 20 6.32 -0.31 1.81
C LEU A 20 5.97 0.87 2.73
N PHE A 21 6.78 1.11 3.76
CA PHE A 21 6.58 2.23 4.68
C PHE A 21 6.70 3.58 3.98
N VAL A 22 7.77 3.80 3.21
CA VAL A 22 7.96 5.05 2.45
C VAL A 22 6.81 5.27 1.47
N TYR A 23 6.38 4.22 0.78
CA TYR A 23 5.21 4.29 -0.11
C TYR A 23 3.93 4.68 0.65
N ALA A 24 3.68 4.07 1.82
CA ALA A 24 2.51 4.36 2.64
C ALA A 24 2.47 5.82 3.10
N VAL A 25 3.60 6.33 3.62
CA VAL A 25 3.73 7.73 4.04
C VAL A 25 3.52 8.68 2.86
N GLY A 26 4.16 8.41 1.72
CA GLY A 26 3.98 9.24 0.52
C GLY A 26 2.53 9.25 0.03
N LEU A 27 1.85 8.11 0.07
CA LEU A 27 0.45 8.01 -0.34
C LEU A 27 -0.48 8.78 0.60
N MET A 28 -0.26 8.71 1.92
CA MET A 28 -1.03 9.50 2.89
C MET A 28 -0.84 11.00 2.66
N LEU A 29 0.40 11.47 2.49
CA LEU A 29 0.69 12.89 2.23
C LEU A 29 0.03 13.37 0.94
N ALA A 30 0.11 12.57 -0.13
CA ALA A 30 -0.52 12.91 -1.40
C ALA A 30 -2.04 12.98 -1.28
N ALA A 31 -2.66 12.01 -0.60
CA ALA A 31 -4.11 12.01 -0.38
C ALA A 31 -4.56 13.18 0.49
N ALA A 32 -3.82 13.53 1.54
CA ALA A 32 -4.08 14.69 2.38
C ALA A 32 -4.03 15.99 1.57
N ALA A 33 -2.98 16.19 0.77
CA ALA A 33 -2.83 17.37 -0.08
C ALA A 33 -3.97 17.50 -1.10
N VAL A 34 -4.36 16.40 -1.74
CA VAL A 34 -5.47 16.38 -2.71
C VAL A 34 -6.81 16.64 -2.00
N ALA A 35 -7.06 16.02 -0.86
CA ALA A 35 -8.30 16.16 -0.12
C ALA A 35 -8.52 17.59 0.40
N GLU A 36 -7.50 18.19 1.01
CA GLU A 36 -7.58 19.58 1.48
C GLU A 36 -7.64 20.57 0.31
N GLY A 37 -6.88 20.31 -0.77
CA GLY A 37 -6.96 21.12 -1.99
C GLY A 37 -8.36 21.13 -2.60
N LEU A 38 -9.01 19.96 -2.69
CA LEU A 38 -10.39 19.87 -3.16
C LEU A 38 -11.38 20.50 -2.19
N ALA A 39 -11.24 20.25 -0.88
CA ALA A 39 -12.11 20.82 0.13
C ALA A 39 -12.06 22.35 0.10
N TYR A 40 -10.87 22.93 -0.04
CA TYR A 40 -10.68 24.37 -0.18
C TYR A 40 -11.34 24.91 -1.46
N LEU A 41 -11.18 24.23 -2.60
CA LEU A 41 -11.82 24.65 -3.86
C LEU A 41 -13.34 24.64 -3.80
N PHE A 42 -13.94 23.64 -3.12
CA PHE A 42 -15.41 23.53 -3.04
C PHE A 42 -16.04 24.39 -1.94
N LYS A 43 -15.39 24.49 -0.77
CA LYS A 43 -15.96 25.14 0.42
C LYS A 43 -15.32 26.50 0.74
N GLY A 44 -14.23 26.87 0.08
CA GLY A 44 -13.43 28.06 0.39
C GLY A 44 -12.67 27.97 1.71
N ALA A 45 -12.61 26.78 2.34
CA ALA A 45 -12.01 26.57 3.65
C ALA A 45 -11.45 25.14 3.79
N PHE A 46 -10.42 25.00 4.61
CA PHE A 46 -9.88 23.70 5.00
C PHE A 46 -10.89 22.90 5.82
N SER A 47 -10.89 21.58 5.67
CA SER A 47 -11.91 20.72 6.28
C SER A 47 -11.30 19.43 6.81
N VAL A 48 -11.20 19.37 8.15
CA VAL A 48 -10.76 18.17 8.88
C VAL A 48 -11.57 16.93 8.48
N GLY A 49 -12.87 17.08 8.23
CA GLY A 49 -13.71 15.95 7.79
C GLY A 49 -13.31 15.39 6.43
N ALA A 50 -12.88 16.24 5.48
CA ALA A 50 -12.41 15.78 4.17
C ALA A 50 -11.07 15.05 4.30
N LEU A 51 -10.17 15.56 5.15
CA LEU A 51 -8.90 14.92 5.47
C LEU A 51 -9.10 13.53 6.08
N VAL A 52 -9.93 13.42 7.13
CA VAL A 52 -10.20 12.15 7.82
C VAL A 52 -10.82 11.12 6.87
N LEU A 53 -11.75 11.53 6.00
CA LEU A 53 -12.35 10.64 5.01
C LEU A 53 -11.29 10.10 4.04
N ALA A 54 -10.45 10.98 3.48
CA ALA A 54 -9.41 10.61 2.54
C ALA A 54 -8.38 9.65 3.15
N GLU A 55 -7.90 9.96 4.36
CA GLU A 55 -6.94 9.11 5.07
C GLU A 55 -7.55 7.74 5.42
N THR A 56 -8.81 7.69 5.83
CA THR A 56 -9.50 6.43 6.11
C THR A 56 -9.52 5.52 4.87
N LEU A 57 -9.83 6.06 3.69
CA LEU A 57 -9.81 5.30 2.44
C LEU A 57 -8.41 4.80 2.09
N VAL A 58 -7.39 5.63 2.29
CA VAL A 58 -5.99 5.25 2.08
C VAL A 58 -5.58 4.14 3.03
N ILE A 59 -5.95 4.22 4.31
CA ILE A 59 -5.65 3.18 5.31
C ILE A 59 -6.27 1.84 4.90
N LEU A 60 -7.53 1.83 4.45
CA LEU A 60 -8.18 0.60 3.98
C LEU A 60 -7.45 0.00 2.76
N LEU A 61 -7.00 0.85 1.84
CA LEU A 61 -6.25 0.42 0.66
C LEU A 61 -4.87 -0.13 1.04
N LEU A 62 -4.16 0.54 1.97
CA LEU A 62 -2.87 0.08 2.49
C LEU A 62 -3.03 -1.23 3.26
N ALA A 63 -4.06 -1.38 4.08
CA ALA A 63 -4.35 -2.64 4.78
C ALA A 63 -4.51 -3.79 3.78
N ARG A 64 -5.25 -3.58 2.68
CA ARG A 64 -5.37 -4.57 1.60
C ARG A 64 -4.02 -4.91 0.96
N ILE A 65 -3.15 -3.92 0.74
CA ILE A 65 -1.80 -4.13 0.19
C ILE A 65 -0.94 -4.95 1.17
N VAL A 66 -0.98 -4.62 2.47
CA VAL A 66 -0.27 -5.34 3.52
C VAL A 66 -0.74 -6.78 3.59
N ILE A 67 -2.05 -7.03 3.65
CA ILE A 67 -2.63 -8.39 3.68
C ILE A 67 -2.13 -9.19 2.47
N ARG A 68 -2.18 -8.63 1.26
CA ARG A 68 -1.68 -9.32 0.06
C ARG A 68 -0.16 -9.57 0.10
N THR A 69 0.60 -8.64 0.67
CA THR A 69 2.06 -8.76 0.80
C THR A 69 2.43 -9.87 1.79
N VAL A 70 1.72 -9.96 2.91
CA VAL A 70 1.95 -10.95 3.98
C VAL A 70 1.40 -12.34 3.60
N ALA A 71 0.23 -12.40 2.98
CA ALA A 71 -0.40 -13.65 2.56
C ALA A 71 0.22 -14.24 1.29
N TYR A 72 1.08 -13.50 0.59
CA TYR A 72 1.78 -14.04 -0.57
C TYR A 72 2.78 -15.10 -0.14
N GLN A 73 2.50 -16.33 -0.55
CA GLN A 73 3.43 -17.44 -0.56
C GLN A 73 4.03 -17.52 -1.96
N PRO A 74 5.37 -17.48 -2.12
CA PRO A 74 5.96 -17.87 -3.38
C PRO A 74 5.53 -19.32 -3.63
N VAL A 75 4.90 -19.58 -4.77
CA VAL A 75 4.66 -20.97 -5.20
C VAL A 75 6.04 -21.54 -5.47
N ASP A 76 6.49 -22.47 -4.64
CA ASP A 76 7.72 -23.21 -4.86
C ASP A 76 7.53 -24.01 -6.16
N PHE A 77 8.12 -23.53 -7.26
CA PHE A 77 8.15 -24.25 -8.53
C PHE A 77 9.08 -25.47 -8.49
N GLU A 78 9.63 -25.83 -7.33
CA GLU A 78 10.61 -26.90 -7.15
C GLU A 78 9.98 -28.30 -6.96
N GLN A 79 8.64 -28.43 -6.94
CA GLN A 79 7.96 -29.74 -6.84
C GLN A 79 7.31 -30.21 -8.15
N ALA A 80 7.44 -29.46 -9.25
CA ALA A 80 6.93 -29.87 -10.56
C ALA A 80 7.99 -30.50 -11.49
N GLU A 81 9.25 -30.62 -11.01
CA GLU A 81 10.39 -31.13 -11.80
C GLU A 81 11.15 -32.25 -11.07
N SER A 82 10.46 -32.99 -10.19
CA SER A 82 10.94 -34.32 -9.77
C SER A 82 10.41 -35.36 -10.77
N PRO A 83 11.30 -36.13 -11.44
CA PRO A 83 10.94 -37.06 -12.52
C PRO A 83 10.07 -38.24 -12.09
#